data_AF-A0A2A4QEJ9-F1
#
_entry.id   AF-A0A2A4QEJ9-F1
#
_cell.length_a   1.000
_cell.length_b   1.000
_cell.length_c   1.000
_cell.angle_alpha   90.00
_cell.angle_beta   90.00
_cell.angle_gamma   90.00
#
_symmetry.space_group_name_H-M   'P 1'
#
loop_
_entity.id
_entity.type
_entity.pdbx_description
1 polymer ?
#
loop_
_entity_poly.entity_id
_entity_poly.type
_entity_poly.pdbx_seq_one_letter_code
_entity_poly.pdbx_strand_id
1 'polypeptide(L)'
;MKMITLVLLSFFSVSCSNVTSSDDVTVAENKTKPVVLEKTKATPLPTAKVEQAIALAKQNKDYRFLATSGRSTTLPGIDVSRFQTLIELCGKKYSSAAGDVITSEEQRGQRKKLVNFMRQYNEQMLVICRESQEK
;
A
#
# COMPACT_ATOMS: atom_id res chain seq x y z
N MET A 1 -36.43 34.40 1.05
CA MET A 1 -35.70 34.55 -0.23
C MET A 1 -34.52 35.48 -0.04
N LYS A 2 -33.30 34.98 -0.21
CA LYS A 2 -32.09 35.77 -0.52
C LYS A 2 -30.98 34.79 -0.90
N MET A 3 -30.85 34.59 -2.21
CA MET A 3 -29.77 33.86 -2.85
C MET A 3 -28.57 34.82 -2.92
N ILE A 4 -27.42 34.42 -2.37
CA ILE A 4 -26.14 35.09 -2.64
C ILE A 4 -25.24 34.04 -3.30
N THR A 5 -25.29 34.04 -4.62
CA THR A 5 -24.34 33.36 -5.49
C THR A 5 -23.06 34.19 -5.50
N LEU A 6 -21.98 33.66 -4.92
CA LEU A 6 -20.64 34.17 -5.15
C LEU A 6 -19.84 33.11 -5.90
N VAL A 7 -19.82 33.25 -7.22
CA VAL A 7 -18.92 32.54 -8.12
C VAL A 7 -17.55 33.21 -7.98
N LEU A 8 -16.55 32.49 -7.51
CA LEU A 8 -15.15 32.87 -7.71
C LEU A 8 -14.42 31.67 -8.33
N LEU A 9 -14.20 31.76 -9.63
CA LEU A 9 -13.28 30.92 -10.40
C LEU A 9 -11.86 31.16 -9.90
N SER A 10 -11.16 30.10 -9.49
CA SER A 10 -9.70 30.08 -9.40
C SER A 10 -9.15 29.00 -10.32
N PHE A 11 -8.24 29.48 -11.16
CA PHE A 11 -7.66 28.86 -12.34
C PHE A 11 -6.85 27.58 -12.03
N PHE A 12 -7.10 26.53 -12.82
CA PHE A 12 -6.17 25.42 -12.99
C PHE A 12 -5.02 25.89 -13.89
N SER A 13 -3.82 26.05 -13.33
CA SER A 13 -2.58 26.07 -14.13
C SER A 13 -1.90 24.72 -13.99
N VAL A 14 -2.22 23.81 -14.93
CA VAL A 14 -1.46 22.58 -15.15
C VAL A 14 -0.35 22.92 -16.16
N SER A 15 0.89 23.00 -15.68
CA SER A 15 2.07 23.06 -16.56
C SER A 15 2.71 21.68 -16.63
N CYS A 16 2.51 20.98 -17.74
CA CYS A 16 3.30 19.81 -18.10
C CYS A 16 4.58 20.28 -18.79
N SER A 17 5.74 20.11 -18.16
CA SER A 17 7.02 20.17 -18.85
C SER A 17 7.36 18.77 -19.39
N ASN A 18 7.27 18.59 -20.71
CA ASN A 18 7.86 17.45 -21.39
C ASN A 18 9.29 17.81 -21.80
N VAL A 19 10.28 17.05 -21.33
CA VAL A 19 11.62 17.00 -21.93
C VAL A 19 11.75 15.67 -22.67
N THR A 20 12.06 15.76 -23.95
CA THR A 20 12.35 14.65 -24.87
C THR A 20 13.81 14.72 -25.30
N SER A 21 14.41 13.54 -25.49
CA SER A 21 15.71 13.25 -26.14
C SER A 21 16.96 13.58 -25.32
N SER A 22 18.06 12.83 -25.40
CA SER A 22 18.46 11.78 -26.34
C SER A 22 19.29 10.70 -25.65
N ASP A 23 19.39 9.60 -26.36
CA ASP A 23 20.18 8.39 -26.17
C ASP A 23 21.63 8.61 -25.72
N ASP A 24 22.11 7.73 -24.85
CA ASP A 24 23.48 7.20 -24.99
C ASP A 24 23.48 5.70 -24.67
N VAL A 25 23.92 4.93 -25.66
CA VAL A 25 24.08 3.49 -25.64
C VAL A 25 25.55 3.23 -25.38
N THR A 26 25.89 2.71 -24.21
CA THR A 26 27.18 2.04 -24.00
C THR A 26 26.95 0.57 -23.70
N VAL A 27 27.14 -0.24 -24.74
CA VAL A 27 27.32 -1.68 -24.69
C VAL A 27 28.71 -1.96 -24.11
N ALA A 28 28.78 -2.77 -23.05
CA ALA A 28 29.97 -3.52 -22.70
C ALA A 28 29.57 -4.93 -22.26
N GLU A 29 30.02 -5.92 -23.05
CA GLU A 29 29.90 -7.35 -22.82
C GLU A 29 30.58 -7.80 -21.51
N ASN A 30 30.00 -8.79 -20.80
CA ASN A 30 30.77 -9.99 -20.42
C ASN A 30 29.89 -11.18 -19.94
N LYS A 31 29.93 -12.26 -20.74
CA LYS A 31 29.96 -13.71 -20.42
C LYS A 31 29.05 -14.33 -19.33
N THR A 32 28.03 -15.02 -19.82
CA THR A 32 27.63 -16.43 -19.60
C THR A 32 28.20 -17.23 -18.40
N LYS A 33 27.34 -17.63 -17.46
CA LYS A 33 26.88 -19.04 -17.26
C LYS A 33 25.79 -19.15 -16.15
N PRO A 34 24.94 -20.20 -16.18
CA PRO A 34 23.58 -20.18 -15.66
C PRO A 34 23.52 -20.49 -14.16
N VAL A 35 22.75 -19.70 -13.42
CA VAL A 35 22.39 -20.04 -12.04
C VAL A 35 21.15 -20.92 -12.06
N VAL A 36 21.38 -22.16 -11.63
CA VAL A 36 20.41 -23.22 -11.39
C VAL A 36 19.30 -22.73 -10.46
N LEU A 37 18.07 -23.10 -10.80
CA LEU A 37 16.88 -23.02 -9.96
C LEU A 37 17.15 -23.61 -8.57
N GLU A 38 17.12 -22.77 -7.54
CA GLU A 38 16.70 -23.23 -6.21
C GLU A 38 15.39 -22.57 -5.79
N LYS A 39 14.45 -23.47 -5.50
CA LYS A 39 13.05 -23.25 -5.19
C LYS A 39 12.91 -22.99 -3.69
N THR A 40 12.12 -21.98 -3.34
CA THR A 40 11.37 -21.82 -2.06
C THR A 40 12.12 -21.68 -0.73
N LYS A 41 12.00 -20.49 -0.13
CA LYS A 41 11.13 -20.29 1.04
C LYS A 41 10.72 -18.81 1.10
N ALA A 42 9.42 -18.54 1.23
CA ALA A 42 8.95 -17.18 1.46
C ALA A 42 9.46 -16.73 2.84
N THR A 43 10.50 -15.89 2.86
CA THR A 43 11.00 -15.29 4.10
C THR A 43 9.88 -14.45 4.72
N PRO A 44 9.40 -14.79 5.93
CA PRO A 44 8.50 -13.92 6.66
C PRO A 44 9.19 -12.56 6.85
N LEU A 45 8.46 -11.47 6.65
CA LEU A 45 8.96 -10.17 7.10
C LEU A 45 9.15 -10.27 8.63
N PRO A 46 10.25 -9.76 9.22
CA PRO A 46 10.50 -9.92 10.65
C PRO A 46 9.34 -9.35 11.47
N THR A 47 8.81 -10.10 12.42
CA THR A 47 7.71 -9.71 13.33
C THR A 47 7.94 -8.34 13.97
N ALA A 48 9.21 -8.02 14.28
CA ALA A 48 9.64 -6.72 14.77
C ALA A 48 9.18 -5.52 13.92
N LYS A 49 9.07 -5.68 12.59
CA LYS A 49 8.58 -4.59 11.71
C LYS A 49 7.08 -4.33 11.89
N VAL A 50 6.28 -5.37 12.15
CA VAL A 50 4.84 -5.22 12.40
C VAL A 50 4.63 -4.50 13.72
N GLU A 51 5.33 -4.94 14.78
CA GLU A 51 5.23 -4.33 16.12
C GLU A 51 5.61 -2.85 16.10
N GLN A 52 6.70 -2.49 15.42
CA GLN A 52 7.11 -1.09 15.23
C GLN A 52 6.04 -0.26 14.51
N ALA A 53 5.45 -0.80 13.44
CA ALA A 53 4.38 -0.12 12.71
C ALA A 53 3.12 0.07 13.56
N ILE A 54 2.78 -0.92 14.39
CA ILE A 54 1.66 -0.84 15.34
C ILE A 54 1.94 0.21 16.43
N ALA A 55 3.15 0.23 16.99
CA ALA A 55 3.54 1.23 18.00
C ALA A 55 3.43 2.67 17.43
N LEU A 56 3.93 2.88 16.22
CA LEU A 56 3.83 4.16 15.53
C LEU A 56 2.37 4.54 15.24
N ALA A 57 1.55 3.59 14.80
CA ALA A 57 0.13 3.82 14.56
C ALA A 57 -0.61 4.23 15.84
N LYS A 58 -0.31 3.57 16.97
CA LYS A 58 -0.86 3.94 18.29
C LYS A 58 -0.42 5.34 18.72
N GLN A 59 0.87 5.68 18.54
CA GLN A 59 1.39 7.02 18.86
C GLN A 59 0.67 8.10 18.05
N ASN A 60 0.41 7.83 16.77
CA ASN A 60 -0.23 8.78 15.86
C ASN A 60 -1.77 8.73 15.90
N LYS A 61 -2.36 7.86 16.72
CA LYS A 61 -3.80 7.58 16.74
C LYS A 61 -4.38 7.25 15.34
N ASP A 62 -3.58 6.61 14.49
CA ASP A 62 -4.00 6.18 13.15
C ASP A 62 -4.36 4.69 13.18
N TYR A 63 -5.63 4.40 13.43
CA TYR A 63 -6.14 3.02 13.56
C TYR A 63 -6.70 2.44 12.25
N ARG A 64 -6.42 3.09 11.12
CA ARG A 64 -6.93 2.68 9.81
C ARG A 64 -6.25 1.40 9.31
N PHE A 65 -7.03 0.52 8.71
CA PHE A 65 -6.51 -0.70 8.08
C PHE A 65 -5.69 -0.40 6.83
N LEU A 66 -4.68 -1.23 6.56
CA LEU A 66 -3.93 -1.22 5.32
C LEU A 66 -4.73 -1.94 4.23
N ALA A 67 -5.02 -1.21 3.16
CA ALA A 67 -5.76 -1.70 2.00
C ALA A 67 -4.86 -1.83 0.76
N THR A 68 -5.12 -2.81 -0.10
CA THR A 68 -4.47 -2.87 -1.42
C THR A 68 -4.96 -1.75 -2.32
N SER A 69 -4.09 -1.22 -3.18
CA SER A 69 -4.37 -0.09 -4.08
C SER A 69 -4.78 -0.50 -5.50
N GLY A 70 -5.09 -1.79 -5.69
CA GLY A 70 -5.56 -2.33 -6.96
C GLY A 70 -7.06 -2.09 -7.22
N ARG A 71 -7.53 -2.52 -8.40
CA ARG A 71 -8.96 -2.50 -8.81
C ARG A 71 -9.85 -3.17 -7.79
N SER A 72 -9.40 -4.30 -7.24
CA SER A 72 -10.07 -4.99 -6.13
C SER A 72 -9.37 -4.62 -4.84
N THR A 73 -9.88 -3.58 -4.17
CA THR A 73 -9.41 -3.20 -2.84
C THR A 73 -9.71 -4.33 -1.86
N THR A 74 -8.70 -4.85 -1.19
CA THR A 74 -8.84 -5.84 -0.12
C THR A 74 -8.19 -5.33 1.16
N LEU A 75 -8.71 -5.78 2.30
CA LEU A 75 -8.07 -5.66 3.60
C LEU A 75 -7.49 -7.04 3.97
N PRO A 76 -6.21 -7.31 3.68
CA PRO A 76 -5.61 -8.60 4.03
C PRO A 76 -5.79 -8.91 5.51
N GLY A 77 -6.15 -10.16 5.84
CA GLY A 77 -6.38 -10.60 7.24
C GLY A 77 -7.76 -10.30 7.81
N ILE A 78 -8.62 -9.62 7.05
CA ILE A 78 -9.98 -9.32 7.45
C ILE A 78 -10.94 -10.14 6.58
N ASP A 79 -12.05 -10.58 7.17
CA ASP A 79 -13.12 -11.25 6.43
C ASP A 79 -13.87 -10.25 5.54
N VAL A 80 -14.12 -10.63 4.28
CA VAL A 80 -14.76 -9.78 3.27
C VAL A 80 -16.16 -9.31 3.66
N SER A 81 -16.92 -10.14 4.37
CA SER A 81 -18.28 -9.77 4.83
C SER A 81 -18.26 -8.61 5.83
N ARG A 82 -17.10 -8.35 6.44
CA ARG A 82 -16.91 -7.34 7.49
C ARG A 82 -16.24 -6.06 7.00
N PHE A 83 -15.82 -6.01 5.73
CA PHE A 83 -15.05 -4.88 5.21
C PHE A 83 -15.78 -3.56 5.41
N GLN A 84 -17.04 -3.47 4.97
CA GLN A 84 -17.78 -2.22 5.02
C GLN A 84 -17.89 -1.67 6.46
N THR A 85 -18.38 -2.50 7.38
CA THR A 85 -18.53 -2.14 8.79
C THR A 85 -17.20 -1.73 9.43
N LEU A 86 -16.12 -2.47 9.16
CA LEU A 86 -14.81 -2.17 9.76
C LEU A 86 -14.15 -0.94 9.13
N ILE A 87 -14.40 -0.65 7.85
CA ILE A 87 -13.94 0.58 7.20
C ILE A 87 -14.71 1.79 7.74
N GLU A 88 -16.01 1.67 7.98
CA GLU A 88 -16.79 2.75 8.58
C GLU A 88 -16.34 3.05 10.01
N LEU A 89 -16.01 2.01 10.78
CA LEU A 89 -15.58 2.16 12.17
C LEU A 89 -14.12 2.65 12.30
N CYS A 90 -13.19 2.03 11.58
CA CYS A 90 -11.75 2.24 11.78
C CYS A 90 -11.09 3.01 10.65
N GLY A 91 -11.76 3.14 9.50
CA GLY A 91 -11.18 3.67 8.27
C GLY A 91 -10.18 2.72 7.59
N LYS A 92 -9.70 3.15 6.43
CA LYS A 92 -8.65 2.46 5.66
C LYS A 92 -7.66 3.46 5.08
N LYS A 93 -6.45 2.98 4.79
CA LYS A 93 -5.44 3.70 4.00
C LYS A 93 -4.81 2.76 2.98
N TYR A 94 -4.58 3.28 1.78
CA TYR A 94 -4.03 2.51 0.69
C TYR A 94 -2.52 2.35 0.81
N SER A 95 -2.02 1.14 0.55
CA SER A 95 -0.60 0.90 0.34
C SER A 95 -0.27 1.07 -1.14
N SER A 96 0.47 2.11 -1.51
CA SER A 96 0.85 2.40 -2.90
C SER A 96 1.69 1.29 -3.53
N ALA A 97 2.48 0.57 -2.72
CA ALA A 97 3.29 -0.56 -3.17
C ALA A 97 2.48 -1.87 -3.37
N ALA A 98 1.17 -1.87 -3.10
CA ALA A 98 0.27 -3.01 -3.27
C ALA A 98 -0.71 -2.83 -4.45
N GLY A 99 -0.25 -2.22 -5.55
CA GLY A 99 -1.03 -1.98 -6.77
C GLY A 99 -1.23 -3.20 -7.66
N ASP A 100 -1.85 -2.96 -8.83
CA ASP A 100 -2.18 -3.98 -9.84
C ASP A 100 -1.04 -4.27 -10.83
N VAL A 101 -0.16 -3.30 -11.07
CA VAL A 101 0.91 -3.43 -12.07
C VAL A 101 2.08 -4.18 -11.44
N ILE A 102 2.38 -5.37 -11.99
CA ILE A 102 3.52 -6.20 -11.61
C ILE A 102 4.23 -6.61 -12.91
N THR A 103 5.45 -6.11 -13.11
CA THR A 103 6.21 -6.31 -14.34
C THR A 103 7.36 -7.32 -14.20
N SER A 104 7.65 -7.80 -12.98
CA SER A 104 8.71 -8.79 -12.74
C SER A 104 8.39 -9.76 -11.60
N GLU A 105 9.09 -10.90 -11.59
CA GLU A 105 9.00 -11.88 -10.50
C GLU A 105 9.53 -11.32 -9.17
N GLU A 106 10.53 -10.45 -9.22
CA GLU A 106 11.00 -9.76 -8.02
C GLU A 106 9.88 -8.88 -7.43
N GLN A 107 9.21 -8.07 -8.26
CA GLN A 107 8.09 -7.25 -7.81
C GLN A 107 6.95 -8.11 -7.25
N ARG A 108 6.66 -9.27 -7.87
CA ARG A 108 5.69 -10.24 -7.35
C ARG A 108 6.09 -10.71 -5.95
N GLY A 109 7.37 -11.03 -5.75
CA GLY A 109 7.94 -11.42 -4.46
C GLY A 109 7.81 -10.33 -3.39
N GLN A 110 8.14 -9.08 -3.73
CA GLN A 110 8.00 -7.94 -2.82
C GLN A 110 6.55 -7.67 -2.45
N ARG A 111 5.64 -7.71 -3.44
CA ARG A 111 4.19 -7.57 -3.19
C ARG A 111 3.67 -8.66 -2.26
N LYS A 112 4.12 -9.91 -2.41
CA LYS A 112 3.74 -11.00 -1.50
C LYS A 112 4.19 -10.74 -0.07
N LYS A 113 5.43 -10.26 0.13
CA LYS A 113 5.95 -9.87 1.46
C LYS A 113 5.13 -8.72 2.07
N LEU A 114 4.81 -7.71 1.25
CA LEU A 114 4.00 -6.57 1.66
C LEU A 114 2.58 -6.98 2.07
N VAL A 115 1.89 -7.79 1.26
CA VAL A 115 0.53 -8.27 1.58
C VAL A 115 0.53 -9.11 2.87
N ASN A 116 1.57 -9.91 3.10
CA ASN A 116 1.72 -10.65 4.36
C ASN A 116 1.91 -9.71 5.56
N PHE A 117 2.73 -8.65 5.41
CA PHE A 117 2.86 -7.62 6.44
C PHE A 117 1.53 -6.92 6.72
N MET A 118 0.80 -6.51 5.66
CA MET A 118 -0.51 -5.88 5.79
C MET A 118 -1.50 -6.76 6.54
N ARG A 119 -1.50 -8.07 6.25
CA ARG A 119 -2.33 -9.04 6.97
C ARG A 119 -2.05 -9.04 8.47
N GLN A 120 -0.79 -9.24 8.86
CA GLN A 120 -0.41 -9.30 10.27
C GLN A 120 -0.70 -7.98 10.99
N TYR A 121 -0.46 -6.84 10.33
CA TYR A 121 -0.80 -5.52 10.84
C TYR A 121 -2.31 -5.37 11.05
N ASN A 122 -3.13 -5.71 10.06
CA ASN A 122 -4.58 -5.56 10.13
C ASN A 122 -5.22 -6.47 11.18
N GLU A 123 -4.72 -7.70 11.33
CA GLU A 123 -5.17 -8.63 12.38
C GLU A 123 -4.98 -8.05 13.78
N GLN A 124 -3.83 -7.42 14.05
CA GLN A 124 -3.59 -6.73 15.33
C GLN A 124 -4.40 -5.44 15.44
N MET A 125 -4.47 -4.66 14.36
CA MET A 125 -5.21 -3.39 14.34
C MET A 125 -6.72 -3.58 14.56
N LEU A 126 -7.26 -4.74 14.21
CA LEU A 126 -8.65 -5.07 14.45
C LEU A 126 -9.02 -5.01 15.94
N VAL A 127 -8.12 -5.49 16.81
CA VAL A 127 -8.30 -5.45 18.26
C VAL A 127 -8.12 -4.02 18.75
N ILE A 128 -7.02 -3.38 18.36
CA ILE A 128 -6.65 -2.01 18.80
C ILE A 128 -7.72 -0.99 18.43
N CYS A 129 -8.24 -1.05 17.19
CA CYS A 129 -9.29 -0.13 16.77
C CYS A 129 -10.52 -0.28 17.66
N ARG A 130 -11.01 -1.50 17.92
CA ARG A 130 -12.21 -1.69 18.76
C ARG A 130 -12.01 -1.13 20.17
N GLU A 131 -10.88 -1.45 20.80
CA GLU A 131 -10.54 -0.92 22.14
C GLU A 131 -10.43 0.61 22.16
N SER A 132 -10.09 1.24 21.03
CA SER A 132 -10.04 2.70 20.92
C SER A 132 -11.42 3.37 20.81
N GLN A 133 -12.44 2.63 20.38
CA GLN A 133 -13.82 3.12 20.25
C GLN A 133 -14.64 2.96 21.54
N GLU A 134 -14.18 2.09 22.45
CA GLU A 134 -14.80 1.85 23.76
C GLU A 134 -14.32 2.83 24.85
N LYS A 135 -13.44 3.78 24.51
CA LYS A 135 -12.87 4.79 25.41
C LYS A 135 -13.46 6.16 25.15
#